data_AF-R4WX30-F1
#
_entry.id   AF-R4WX30-F1
#
_cell.length_a   1.000
_cell.length_b   1.000
_cell.length_c   1.000
_cell.angle_alpha   90.00
_cell.angle_beta   90.00
_cell.angle_gamma   90.00
#
_symmetry.space_group_name_H-M   'P 1'
#
loop_
_entity.id
_entity.type
_entity.pdbx_description
1 polymer ?
#
loop_
_entity_poly.entity_id
_entity_poly.type
_entity_poly.pdbx_seq_one_letter_code
_entity_poly.pdbx_strand_id
1 'polypeptide(L)'
;MKSGRIMPIVFGCIVAASLPAHAQPQANAQWRASETTLFDLIQNGYGIVAVTSVAARSTGLPEDTYIVQKTNSVYRCVETRAADTGTVRATAPIHCAELVKPYND
;
A
#
# COMPACT_ATOMS: atom_id res chain seq x y z
N MET A 1 -1.26 51.21 57.86
CA MET A 1 -2.20 50.73 56.83
C MET A 1 -1.46 49.78 55.90
N LYS A 2 -2.00 48.59 55.70
CA LYS A 2 -1.38 47.43 55.02
C LYS A 2 -2.07 47.24 53.68
N SER A 3 -1.31 47.10 52.59
CA SER A 3 -1.70 46.51 51.29
C SER A 3 -0.51 46.66 50.36
N GLY A 4 -0.03 45.69 49.58
CA GLY A 4 -0.46 44.35 49.24
C GLY A 4 0.28 44.03 47.96
N ARG A 5 1.28 43.14 47.99
CA ARG A 5 2.05 42.75 46.81
C ARG A 5 1.19 41.80 45.97
N ILE A 6 0.81 42.22 44.77
CA ILE A 6 0.11 41.36 43.81
C ILE A 6 1.17 40.80 42.85
N MET A 7 1.40 39.50 42.96
CA MET A 7 2.28 38.71 42.10
C MET A 7 1.42 38.16 40.95
N PRO A 8 1.75 38.40 39.67
CA PRO A 8 1.01 37.79 38.58
C PRO A 8 1.52 36.35 38.39
N ILE A 9 0.65 35.38 38.69
CA ILE A 9 0.81 33.98 38.28
C ILE A 9 0.60 33.96 36.76
N VAL A 10 1.68 33.83 36.01
CA VAL A 10 1.62 33.60 34.57
C VAL A 10 1.28 32.12 34.36
N PHE A 11 0.00 31.85 34.10
CA PHE A 11 -0.47 30.55 33.62
C PHE A 11 0.05 30.36 32.19
N GLY A 12 1.15 29.63 32.04
CA GLY A 12 1.66 29.23 30.73
C GLY A 12 0.74 28.21 30.09
N CYS A 13 0.00 28.61 29.06
CA CYS A 13 -0.73 27.69 28.19
C CYS A 13 0.28 26.76 27.51
N ILE A 14 0.33 25.50 27.95
CA ILE A 14 1.01 24.43 27.24
C ILE A 14 0.19 24.17 25.98
N VAL A 15 0.60 24.76 24.86
CA VAL A 15 0.08 24.39 23.54
C VAL A 15 0.61 22.99 23.27
N ALA A 16 -0.20 21.97 23.56
CA ALA A 16 0.03 20.63 23.07
C ALA A 16 -0.10 20.68 21.55
N ALA A 17 1.02 20.91 20.87
CA ALA A 17 1.11 20.76 19.43
C ALA A 17 0.90 19.28 19.10
N SER A 18 -0.35 18.92 18.83
CA SER A 18 -0.69 17.65 18.21
C SER A 18 -0.06 17.66 16.82
N LEU A 19 1.15 17.09 16.70
CA LEU A 19 1.71 16.72 15.40
C LEU A 19 0.66 15.83 14.74
N PRO A 20 0.16 16.16 13.54
CA PRO A 20 -0.63 15.21 12.79
C PRO A 20 0.32 14.05 12.47
N ALA A 21 0.22 12.97 13.24
CA ALA A 21 0.70 11.68 12.80
C ALA A 21 -0.18 11.32 11.61
N HIS A 22 0.25 11.74 10.41
CA HIS A 22 -0.26 11.20 9.18
C HIS A 22 0.12 9.72 9.21
N ALA A 23 -0.75 8.89 9.77
CA ALA A 23 -0.72 7.46 9.57
C ALA A 23 -0.93 7.27 8.06
N GLN A 24 0.19 7.21 7.34
CA GLN A 24 0.21 6.82 5.94
C GLN A 24 -0.59 5.52 5.88
N PRO A 25 -1.69 5.43 5.12
CA PRO A 25 -2.44 4.20 5.03
C PRO A 25 -1.47 3.13 4.51
N GLN A 26 -0.99 2.23 5.38
CA GLN A 26 -0.20 1.09 4.97
C GLN A 26 -1.16 0.09 4.30
N ALA A 27 -1.72 0.45 3.14
CA ALA A 27 -2.60 -0.41 2.38
C ALA A 27 -1.88 -1.70 1.91
N ASN A 28 -0.58 -1.82 2.18
CA ASN A 28 0.29 -2.91 1.78
C ASN A 28 1.38 -3.18 2.85
N ALA A 29 1.09 -3.09 4.16
CA ALA A 29 2.06 -3.39 5.21
C ALA A 29 2.78 -4.75 5.03
N GLN A 30 2.11 -5.69 4.35
CA GLN A 30 2.59 -7.04 4.08
C GLN A 30 3.07 -7.29 2.64
N TRP A 31 2.89 -6.35 1.72
CA TRP A 31 3.23 -6.53 0.30
C TRP A 31 4.30 -5.54 -0.11
N ARG A 32 5.53 -6.03 -0.29
CA ARG A 32 6.68 -5.21 -0.70
C ARG A 32 6.78 -5.19 -2.22
N ALA A 33 6.84 -4.00 -2.81
CA ALA A 33 7.06 -3.85 -4.24
C ALA A 33 8.33 -4.61 -4.68
N SER A 34 8.26 -5.27 -5.83
CA SER A 34 9.37 -6.02 -6.41
C SER A 34 9.55 -5.63 -7.87
N GLU A 35 10.80 -5.51 -8.31
CA GLU A 35 11.17 -5.26 -9.70
C GLU A 35 11.07 -6.53 -10.58
N THR A 36 10.74 -7.67 -9.98
CA THR A 36 10.52 -8.93 -10.69
C THR A 36 9.27 -8.87 -11.56
N THR A 37 9.35 -9.38 -12.79
CA THR A 37 8.19 -9.51 -13.66
C THR A 37 7.43 -10.82 -13.43
N LEU A 38 6.14 -10.86 -13.81
CA LEU A 38 5.38 -12.10 -13.80
C LEU A 38 6.06 -13.19 -14.65
N PHE A 39 6.63 -12.81 -15.79
CA PHE A 39 7.36 -13.71 -16.67
C PHE A 39 8.55 -14.36 -15.96
N ASP A 40 9.37 -13.56 -15.26
CA ASP A 40 10.51 -14.07 -14.49
C ASP A 40 10.05 -15.07 -13.42
N LEU A 41 8.94 -14.80 -12.73
CA LEU A 41 8.39 -15.71 -11.72
C LEU A 41 8.04 -17.07 -12.35
N ILE A 42 7.34 -17.07 -13.49
CA ILE A 42 7.00 -18.31 -14.20
C ILE A 42 8.25 -19.06 -14.64
N GLN A 43 9.23 -18.36 -15.22
CA GLN A 43 10.49 -18.97 -15.64
C GLN A 43 11.28 -19.57 -14.46
N ASN A 44 11.16 -18.98 -13.27
CA ASN A 44 11.79 -19.47 -12.04
C ASN A 44 10.96 -20.54 -11.31
N GLY A 45 9.89 -21.05 -11.92
CA GLY A 45 9.09 -22.16 -11.42
C GLY A 45 8.05 -21.77 -10.36
N TYR A 46 7.64 -20.50 -10.31
CA TYR A 46 6.44 -20.10 -9.56
C TYR A 46 5.20 -20.46 -10.38
N GLY A 47 4.18 -21.01 -9.70
CA GLY A 47 2.90 -21.32 -10.31
C GLY A 47 1.86 -20.23 -10.02
N ILE A 48 0.96 -19.97 -10.98
CA ILE A 48 -0.25 -19.17 -10.73
C ILE A 48 -1.22 -20.02 -9.93
N VAL A 49 -1.56 -19.58 -8.72
CA VAL A 49 -2.44 -20.31 -7.79
C VAL A 49 -3.81 -19.67 -7.66
N ALA A 50 -3.94 -18.38 -7.98
CA ALA A 50 -5.24 -17.70 -8.07
C ALA A 50 -5.18 -16.53 -9.06
N VAL A 51 -6.32 -16.26 -9.69
CA VAL A 51 -6.54 -15.07 -10.51
C VAL A 51 -7.87 -14.45 -10.11
N THR A 52 -7.87 -13.15 -9.84
CA THR A 52 -9.10 -12.39 -9.62
C THR A 52 -9.15 -11.23 -10.61
N SER A 53 -10.36 -10.81 -10.98
CA SER A 53 -10.59 -9.65 -11.84
C SER A 53 -11.65 -8.79 -11.17
N VAL A 54 -11.25 -7.64 -10.65
CA VAL A 54 -12.12 -6.74 -9.90
C VAL A 54 -11.82 -5.31 -10.33
N ALA A 55 -12.83 -4.46 -10.44
CA ALA A 55 -12.60 -3.04 -10.70
C ALA A 55 -11.77 -2.41 -9.58
N ALA A 56 -10.65 -1.78 -9.91
CA ALA A 56 -9.82 -1.06 -8.96
C ALA A 56 -10.61 0.10 -8.36
N ARG A 57 -10.61 0.21 -7.03
CA ARG A 57 -11.37 1.26 -6.32
C ARG A 57 -10.91 2.68 -6.67
N SER A 58 -9.64 2.84 -7.04
CA SER A 58 -9.02 4.12 -7.36
C SER A 58 -9.37 4.62 -8.76
N THR A 59 -9.43 3.73 -9.75
CA THR A 59 -9.59 4.10 -11.16
C THR A 59 -10.95 3.69 -11.75
N GLY A 60 -11.67 2.77 -11.10
CA GLY A 60 -12.89 2.16 -11.62
C GLY A 60 -12.64 1.18 -12.78
N LEU A 61 -11.39 1.01 -13.21
CA LEU A 61 -11.01 0.14 -14.32
C LEU A 61 -10.85 -1.32 -13.83
N PRO A 62 -11.15 -2.32 -14.67
CA PRO A 62 -10.88 -3.71 -14.33
C PRO A 62 -9.39 -3.94 -14.03
N GLU A 63 -9.10 -4.57 -12.90
CA GLU A 63 -7.75 -4.92 -12.49
C GLU A 63 -7.68 -6.44 -12.27
N ASP A 64 -6.79 -7.09 -13.01
CA ASP A 64 -6.50 -8.50 -12.78
C ASP A 64 -5.40 -8.62 -11.73
N THR A 65 -5.64 -9.45 -10.73
CA THR A 65 -4.64 -9.82 -9.74
C THR A 65 -4.28 -11.29 -9.90
N TYR A 66 -3.00 -11.55 -10.11
CA TYR A 66 -2.40 -12.87 -10.18
C TYR A 66 -1.67 -13.15 -8.86
N ILE A 67 -2.08 -14.20 -8.17
CA ILE A 67 -1.32 -14.73 -7.03
C ILE A 67 -0.45 -15.86 -7.55
N VAL A 68 0.86 -15.70 -7.37
CA VAL A 68 1.85 -16.72 -7.77
C VAL A 68 2.66 -17.18 -6.57
N GLN A 69 2.98 -18.47 -6.54
CA GLN A 69 3.60 -19.10 -5.38
C GLN A 69 4.65 -20.13 -5.79
N LYS A 70 5.71 -20.19 -5.00
CA LYS A 70 6.68 -21.28 -4.98
C LYS A 70 7.10 -21.52 -3.54
N THR A 71 6.84 -22.71 -3.01
CA THR A 71 7.16 -23.06 -1.62
C THR A 71 6.57 -22.03 -0.63
N ASN A 72 7.42 -21.28 0.09
CA ASN A 72 7.06 -20.28 1.08
C ASN A 72 7.12 -18.83 0.55
N SER A 73 7.37 -18.63 -0.75
CA SER A 73 7.36 -17.30 -1.36
C SER A 73 6.09 -17.12 -2.18
N VAL A 74 5.43 -15.98 -1.96
CA VAL A 74 4.17 -15.60 -2.60
C VAL A 74 4.34 -14.21 -3.19
N TYR A 75 3.92 -14.04 -4.43
CA TYR A 75 3.86 -12.74 -5.09
C TYR A 75 2.42 -12.46 -5.52
N ARG A 76 2.09 -11.17 -5.51
CA ARG A 76 0.87 -10.61 -6.08
C ARG A 76 1.27 -9.72 -7.25
N CYS A 77 0.89 -10.09 -8.45
CA CYS A 77 1.10 -9.31 -9.66
C CYS A 77 -0.23 -8.72 -10.12
N VAL A 78 -0.23 -7.44 -10.45
CA VAL A 78 -1.44 -6.67 -10.73
C VAL A 78 -1.34 -6.08 -12.14
N GLU A 79 -2.35 -6.33 -12.97
CA GLU A 79 -2.51 -5.77 -14.30
C GLU A 79 -3.76 -4.87 -14.34
N THR A 80 -3.58 -3.56 -14.48
CA THR A 80 -4.71 -2.63 -14.62
C THR A 80 -5.14 -2.57 -16.09
N ARG A 81 -6.23 -3.20 -16.49
CA ARG A 81 -6.67 -3.15 -17.89
C ARG A 81 -7.15 -1.75 -18.25
N ALA A 82 -6.73 -1.25 -19.42
CA ALA A 82 -7.35 -0.08 -20.01
C ALA A 82 -8.84 -0.35 -20.28
N ALA A 83 -9.69 0.67 -20.15
CA ALA A 83 -11.07 0.56 -20.62
C ALA A 83 -11.04 0.17 -22.10
N ASP A 84 -11.73 -0.93 -22.44
CA ASP A 84 -11.81 -1.47 -23.81
C ASP A 84 -12.22 -0.35 -24.78
N THR A 85 -11.23 0.22 -25.48
CA THR A 85 -11.44 1.27 -26.50
C THR A 85 -11.24 0.75 -27.93
N GLY A 86 -11.23 -0.58 -28.10
CA GLY A 86 -11.21 -1.26 -29.40
C GLY A 86 -9.96 -2.09 -29.63
N THR A 87 -10.19 -3.32 -30.12
CA THR A 87 -9.36 -4.38 -30.76
C THR A 87 -7.87 -4.58 -30.43
N VAL A 88 -7.19 -3.68 -29.73
CA VAL A 88 -5.83 -3.86 -29.23
C VAL A 88 -5.90 -3.70 -27.73
N ARG A 89 -5.75 -4.82 -27.02
CA ARG A 89 -5.54 -4.84 -25.58
C ARG A 89 -4.25 -4.07 -25.32
N ALA A 90 -4.35 -2.78 -25.00
CA ALA A 90 -3.20 -2.01 -24.56
C ALA A 90 -2.62 -2.76 -23.35
N THR A 91 -1.44 -3.35 -23.53
CA THR A 91 -0.79 -4.14 -22.50
C THR A 91 -0.41 -3.17 -21.39
N ALA A 92 -1.21 -3.15 -20.34
CA ALA A 92 -0.89 -2.35 -19.19
C ALA A 92 0.33 -2.96 -18.48
N PRO A 93 1.20 -2.14 -17.88
CA PRO A 93 2.31 -2.67 -17.12
C PRO A 93 1.79 -3.54 -15.96
N ILE A 94 2.37 -4.72 -15.81
CA ILE A 94 2.12 -5.60 -14.68
C ILE A 94 3.09 -5.24 -13.56
N HIS A 95 2.56 -4.99 -12.36
CA HIS A 95 3.37 -4.68 -11.18
C HIS A 95 3.28 -5.81 -10.16
N CYS A 96 4.43 -6.33 -9.71
CA CYS A 96 4.49 -7.40 -8.74
C CYS A 96 4.94 -6.91 -7.36
N ALA A 97 4.40 -7.53 -6.32
CA ALA A 97 4.81 -7.32 -4.94
C ALA A 97 4.95 -8.67 -4.23
N GLU A 98 6.02 -8.84 -3.46
CA GLU A 98 6.26 -10.03 -2.66
C GLU A 98 5.54 -9.93 -1.31
N LEU A 99 4.98 -11.05 -0.85
CA LEU A 99 4.46 -11.20 0.48
C LEU A 99 5.61 -11.27 1.49
N VAL A 100 5.66 -10.32 2.40
CA VAL A 100 6.69 -10.23 3.43
C VAL A 100 6.11 -10.49 4.80
N LYS A 101 6.95 -10.88 5.75
CA LYS A 101 6.53 -11.00 7.15
C LYS A 101 6.06 -9.62 7.64
N PRO A 102 4.89 -9.50 8.29
CA PRO A 102 4.52 -8.26 8.97
C PRO A 102 5.59 -7.91 10.01
N TYR A 103 5.83 -6.61 10.22
CA TYR A 103 6.75 -6.16 11.26
C TYR A 103 6.32 -6.77 12.60
N ASN A 104 7.24 -7.45 13.28
CA ASN A 104 7.05 -7.79 14.69
C ASN A 104 7.25 -6.48 15.45
N ASP A 105 6.20 -5.98 16.12
CA ASP A 105 6.35 -4.97 17.16
C ASP A 105 7.20 -5.51 18.33
#